data_AF-A0A9E1GH43-F1
#
_entry.id   AF-A0A9E1GH43-F1
#
_cell.length_a   1.000
_cell.length_b   1.000
_cell.length_c   1.000
_cell.angle_alpha   90.00
_cell.angle_beta   90.00
_cell.angle_gamma   90.00
#
_symmetry.space_group_name_H-M   'P 1'
#
loop_
_entity.id
_entity.type
_entity.pdbx_description
1 polymer ?
#
loop_
_entity_poly.entity_id
_entity_poly.type
_entity_poly.pdbx_seq_one_letter_code
_entity_poly.pdbx_strand_id
1 'polypeptide(L)'
;MNPNIEVITPVLWGVNSFYVKAGWTKELLPIPQPPDQLLTGSKDVSLTDNGIMVLHKESELYPTLKKFVPKIMEHSDEELVTSLQKISSISNLDNYEKLYKSVLEWEIKRREIYYKTHQESVNTSIFETLIKMFN
;
A
#
# COMPACT_ATOMS: atom_id res chain seq x y z
N MET A 1 -19.56 9.16 11.31
CA MET A 1 -18.61 8.33 10.52
C MET A 1 -19.01 8.43 9.06
N ASN A 2 -18.08 8.79 8.16
CA ASN A 2 -18.39 9.03 6.75
C ASN A 2 -18.55 7.68 6.01
N PRO A 3 -19.71 7.35 5.40
CA PRO A 3 -19.94 6.04 4.77
C PRO A 3 -18.98 5.75 3.59
N ASN A 4 -18.35 6.78 3.05
CA ASN A 4 -17.41 6.66 1.93
C ASN A 4 -16.02 6.21 2.37
N ILE A 5 -15.70 6.31 3.66
CA ILE A 5 -14.43 5.91 4.26
C ILE A 5 -14.69 4.75 5.20
N GLU A 6 -14.05 3.64 4.92
CA GLU A 6 -13.97 2.50 5.82
C GLU A 6 -12.56 2.43 6.40
N VAL A 7 -12.40 2.70 7.69
CA VAL A 7 -11.11 2.48 8.36
C VAL A 7 -11.01 0.98 8.67
N ILE A 8 -10.14 0.27 7.96
CA ILE A 8 -9.93 -1.18 8.15
C ILE A 8 -8.91 -1.40 9.27
N THR A 9 -7.79 -0.67 9.21
CA THR A 9 -6.81 -0.51 10.28
C THR A 9 -6.36 0.96 10.34
N PRO A 10 -5.61 1.40 11.37
CA PRO A 10 -5.10 2.77 11.41
C PRO A 10 -4.31 3.19 10.16
N VAL A 11 -3.65 2.25 9.49
CA VAL A 11 -2.80 2.47 8.30
C VAL A 11 -3.37 1.87 7.00
N LEU A 12 -4.59 1.33 7.03
CA LEU A 12 -5.27 0.74 5.86
C LEU A 12 -6.73 1.18 5.79
N TRP A 13 -7.08 1.96 4.79
CA TRP A 13 -8.42 2.49 4.62
C TRP A 13 -9.03 2.04 3.29
N GLY A 14 -10.33 1.84 3.26
CA GLY A 14 -11.13 1.66 2.04
C GLY A 14 -11.88 2.93 1.71
N VAL A 15 -11.63 3.52 0.54
CA VAL A 15 -12.21 4.81 0.15
C VAL A 15 -12.92 4.69 -1.20
N ASN A 16 -14.13 5.22 -1.28
CA ASN A 16 -14.79 5.49 -2.56
C ASN A 16 -14.30 6.84 -3.10
N SER A 17 -13.46 6.82 -4.13
CA SER A 17 -12.79 8.01 -4.68
C SER A 17 -13.70 8.92 -5.51
N PHE A 18 -14.89 8.43 -5.93
CA PHE A 18 -15.90 9.24 -6.62
C PHE A 18 -16.37 10.43 -5.76
N TYR A 19 -16.53 10.22 -4.45
CA TYR A 19 -16.99 11.26 -3.52
C TYR A 19 -15.87 12.15 -2.96
N VAL A 20 -14.61 11.71 -3.04
CA VAL A 20 -13.44 12.54 -2.67
C VAL A 20 -13.25 13.65 -3.70
N LYS A 21 -13.34 13.31 -5.01
CA LYS A 21 -13.26 14.29 -6.11
C LYS A 21 -14.40 15.31 -6.10
N ALA A 22 -15.55 14.97 -5.54
CA ALA A 22 -16.69 15.87 -5.44
C ALA A 22 -16.51 16.98 -4.39
N GLY A 23 -15.49 16.89 -3.51
CA GLY A 23 -15.23 17.89 -2.46
C GLY A 23 -16.05 17.70 -1.17
N TRP A 24 -16.65 16.53 -0.96
CA TRP A 24 -17.64 16.28 0.11
C TRP A 24 -16.99 15.81 1.42
N THR A 25 -15.66 15.74 1.46
CA THR A 25 -14.86 15.35 2.61
C THR A 25 -13.79 16.40 2.87
N LYS A 26 -14.09 17.40 3.72
CA LYS A 26 -13.09 18.39 4.16
C LYS A 26 -12.01 17.81 5.07
N GLU A 27 -12.31 16.68 5.72
CA GLU A 27 -11.37 15.93 6.58
C GLU A 27 -10.36 15.11 5.77
N LEU A 28 -10.65 14.85 4.49
CA LEU A 28 -9.69 14.41 3.51
C LEU A 28 -9.25 15.65 2.74
N LEU A 29 -8.46 16.53 3.37
CA LEU A 29 -7.58 17.40 2.58
C LEU A 29 -6.93 16.50 1.51
N PRO A 30 -6.85 16.97 0.26
CA PRO A 30 -6.41 16.12 -0.85
C PRO A 30 -5.10 15.52 -0.39
N ILE A 31 -5.10 14.20 -0.16
CA ILE A 31 -3.86 13.44 -0.03
C ILE A 31 -3.09 13.92 -1.24
N PRO A 32 -2.00 14.70 -1.06
CA PRO A 32 -1.31 15.28 -2.18
C PRO A 32 -0.84 14.07 -2.97
N GLN A 33 -1.49 13.77 -4.09
CA GLN A 33 -0.95 12.76 -4.97
C GLN A 33 0.31 13.40 -5.53
N PRO A 34 1.51 12.92 -5.14
CA PRO A 34 2.70 13.41 -5.79
C PRO A 34 2.57 13.02 -7.27
N PRO A 35 2.86 13.92 -8.22
CA PRO A 35 2.75 13.63 -9.64
C PRO A 35 3.57 12.41 -10.07
N ASP A 36 4.62 12.09 -9.31
CA ASP A 36 5.57 11.04 -9.61
C ASP A 36 5.98 10.33 -8.32
N GLN A 37 5.57 9.06 -8.15
CA GLN A 37 6.36 8.00 -7.51
C GLN A 37 5.59 6.66 -7.48
N LEU A 38 5.84 5.86 -8.53
CA LEU A 38 5.82 4.38 -8.61
C LEU A 38 4.55 3.57 -8.24
N LEU A 39 3.54 4.12 -7.58
CA LEU A 39 2.28 3.42 -7.24
C LEU A 39 1.00 4.22 -7.57
N THR A 40 1.14 5.41 -8.16
CA THR A 40 0.05 6.34 -8.54
C THR A 40 -0.71 5.96 -9.81
N GLY A 41 -0.72 4.68 -10.19
CA GLY A 41 -1.39 4.19 -11.40
C GLY A 41 -2.29 2.97 -11.20
N SER A 42 -2.31 2.37 -10.00
CA SER A 42 -3.20 1.24 -9.74
C SER A 42 -4.63 1.73 -9.60
N LYS A 43 -5.54 1.18 -10.41
CA LYS A 43 -6.99 1.37 -10.23
C LYS A 43 -7.46 0.87 -8.85
N ASP A 44 -6.66 0.05 -8.17
CA ASP A 44 -7.04 -0.70 -6.97
C ASP A 44 -6.55 -0.08 -5.65
N VAL A 45 -5.42 0.65 -5.65
CA VAL A 45 -4.78 1.17 -4.43
C VAL A 45 -4.04 2.48 -4.65
N SER A 46 -3.96 3.30 -3.60
CA SER A 46 -3.09 4.49 -3.50
C SER A 46 -2.32 4.48 -2.18
N LEU A 47 -1.14 5.11 -2.14
CA LEU A 47 -0.40 5.39 -0.90
C LEU A 47 -0.40 6.89 -0.61
N THR A 48 -0.57 7.25 0.66
CA THR A 48 -0.45 8.62 1.16
C THR A 48 0.99 8.94 1.57
N ASP A 49 1.31 10.23 1.66
CA ASP A 49 2.58 10.77 2.17
C ASP A 49 2.86 10.45 3.65
N ASN A 50 1.82 10.12 4.42
CA ASN A 50 1.93 9.72 5.82
C ASN A 50 1.97 8.19 6.00
N GLY A 51 2.08 7.40 4.92
CA GLY A 51 2.21 5.95 5.05
C GLY A 51 0.90 5.23 5.37
N ILE A 52 -0.24 5.81 5.00
CA ILE A 52 -1.55 5.14 4.94
C ILE A 52 -1.74 4.54 3.53
N MET A 53 -2.18 3.29 3.47
CA MET A 53 -2.63 2.62 2.24
C MET A 53 -4.14 2.79 2.06
N VAL A 54 -4.56 3.21 0.87
CA VAL A 54 -5.96 3.46 0.52
C VAL A 54 -6.41 2.50 -0.57
N LEU A 55 -7.27 1.54 -0.23
CA LEU A 55 -7.93 0.64 -1.17
C LEU A 55 -9.13 1.35 -1.81
N HIS A 56 -9.22 1.31 -3.14
CA HIS A 56 -10.34 1.92 -3.85
C HIS A 56 -11.55 1.00 -3.81
N LYS A 57 -12.67 1.45 -3.22
CA LYS A 57 -13.93 0.67 -3.16
C LYS A 57 -14.50 0.32 -4.54
N GLU A 58 -14.12 1.10 -5.55
CA GLU A 58 -14.58 0.95 -6.94
C GLU A 58 -13.84 -0.17 -7.67
N SER A 59 -12.75 -0.68 -7.08
CA SER A 59 -12.02 -1.82 -7.60
C SER A 59 -12.82 -3.10 -7.44
N GLU A 60 -12.88 -3.90 -8.51
CA GLU A 60 -13.40 -5.28 -8.47
C GLU A 60 -12.61 -6.16 -7.49
N LEU A 61 -11.35 -5.82 -7.22
CA LEU A 61 -10.50 -6.52 -6.26
C LEU A 61 -10.71 -6.06 -4.82
N TYR A 62 -11.49 -4.99 -4.56
CA TYR A 62 -11.68 -4.44 -3.22
C TYR A 62 -12.08 -5.49 -2.17
N PRO A 63 -13.08 -6.37 -2.40
CA PRO A 63 -13.46 -7.38 -1.40
C PRO A 63 -12.32 -8.36 -1.09
N THR A 64 -11.49 -8.68 -2.08
CA THR A 64 -10.33 -9.56 -1.95
C THR A 64 -9.20 -8.84 -1.20
N LEU A 65 -8.84 -7.63 -1.64
CA LEU A 65 -7.78 -6.81 -1.04
C LEU A 65 -8.08 -6.49 0.42
N LYS A 66 -9.32 -6.12 0.73
CA LYS A 66 -9.76 -5.84 2.10
C LYS A 66 -9.52 -7.01 3.06
N LYS A 67 -9.60 -8.26 2.58
CA LYS A 67 -9.34 -9.46 3.39
C LYS A 67 -7.87 -9.85 3.39
N PHE A 68 -7.17 -9.55 2.31
CA PHE A 68 -5.83 -10.07 2.06
C PHE A 68 -4.72 -9.14 2.57
N VAL A 69 -4.84 -7.83 2.30
CA VAL A 69 -3.85 -6.82 2.69
C VAL A 69 -3.61 -6.82 4.21
N PRO A 70 -4.63 -6.90 5.10
CA PRO A 70 -4.37 -6.96 6.54
C PRO A 70 -3.45 -8.12 6.95
N LYS A 71 -3.60 -9.29 6.33
CA LYS A 71 -2.74 -10.46 6.63
C LYS A 71 -1.29 -10.22 6.22
N ILE A 72 -1.07 -9.51 5.11
CA ILE A 72 0.28 -9.13 4.69
C ILE A 72 0.87 -8.08 5.63
N MET A 73 0.05 -7.15 6.11
CA MET A 73 0.47 -6.14 7.08
C MET A 73 0.87 -6.72 8.45
N GLU A 74 0.45 -7.94 8.78
CA GLU A 74 0.85 -8.64 10.02
C GLU A 74 2.29 -9.18 9.96
N HIS A 75 2.87 -9.31 8.77
CA HIS A 75 4.24 -9.79 8.62
C HIS A 75 5.27 -8.77 9.13
N SER A 76 6.39 -9.24 9.68
CA SER A 76 7.58 -8.44 9.96
C SER A 76 8.23 -7.90 8.67
N ASP A 77 9.10 -6.89 8.80
CA ASP A 77 9.84 -6.33 7.66
C ASP A 77 10.67 -7.43 6.97
N GLU A 78 11.33 -8.30 7.74
CA GLU A 78 12.14 -9.41 7.24
C GLU A 78 11.31 -10.45 6.48
N GLU A 79 10.11 -10.78 6.98
CA GLU A 79 9.19 -11.72 6.32
C GLU A 79 8.67 -11.17 5.00
N LEU A 80 8.36 -9.86 4.94
CA LEU A 80 7.95 -9.19 3.71
C LEU A 80 9.06 -9.24 2.65
N VAL A 81 10.29 -8.88 3.03
CA VAL A 81 11.46 -8.93 2.13
C VAL A 81 11.70 -10.34 1.60
N THR A 82 11.72 -11.31 2.51
CA THR A 82 11.95 -12.72 2.18
C THR A 82 10.87 -13.25 1.24
N SER A 83 9.61 -12.89 1.48
CA SER A 83 8.49 -13.29 0.64
C SER A 83 8.56 -12.66 -0.75
N LEU A 84 8.93 -11.38 -0.81
CA LEU A 84 9.10 -10.67 -2.08
C LEU A 84 10.26 -11.24 -2.91
N GLN A 85 11.37 -11.60 -2.27
CA GLN A 85 12.50 -12.27 -2.92
C GLN A 85 12.09 -13.62 -3.51
N LYS A 86 11.37 -14.44 -2.73
CA LYS A 86 10.87 -15.75 -3.18
C LYS A 86 9.95 -15.61 -4.39
N ILE A 87 8.93 -14.77 -4.32
CA ILE A 87 7.97 -14.61 -5.42
C ILE A 87 8.62 -13.98 -6.66
N SER A 88 9.61 -13.10 -6.48
CA SER A 88 10.32 -12.48 -7.61
C SER A 88 11.27 -13.44 -8.34
N SER A 89 11.63 -14.58 -7.73
CA SER A 89 12.46 -15.61 -8.36
C SER A 89 11.67 -16.54 -9.30
N ILE A 90 10.34 -16.48 -9.27
CA ILE A 90 9.45 -17.29 -10.11
C ILE A 90 9.28 -16.60 -11.46
N SER A 91 9.55 -17.32 -12.55
CA SER A 91 9.57 -16.75 -13.91
C SER A 91 8.18 -16.51 -14.51
N ASN A 92 7.20 -17.33 -14.16
CA ASN A 92 5.84 -17.28 -14.70
C ASN A 92 4.82 -17.25 -13.57
N LEU A 93 4.49 -16.05 -13.12
CA LEU A 93 3.50 -15.84 -12.06
C LEU A 93 2.08 -15.98 -12.61
N ASP A 94 1.24 -16.73 -11.90
CA ASP A 94 -0.21 -16.70 -12.13
C ASP A 94 -0.84 -15.37 -11.63
N ASN A 95 -2.14 -15.19 -11.85
CA ASN A 95 -2.81 -13.94 -11.46
C ASN A 95 -2.87 -13.72 -9.95
N TYR A 96 -2.96 -14.78 -9.16
CA TYR A 96 -2.95 -14.70 -7.70
C TYR A 96 -1.55 -14.35 -7.19
N GLU A 97 -0.52 -14.98 -7.74
CA GLU A 97 0.89 -14.72 -7.43
C GLU A 97 1.31 -13.30 -7.82
N LYS A 98 0.82 -12.77 -8.95
CA LYS A 98 0.98 -11.36 -9.33
C LYS A 98 0.34 -10.43 -8.29
N LEU A 99 -0.90 -10.72 -7.89
CA LEU A 99 -1.60 -9.94 -6.87
C LEU A 99 -0.84 -9.98 -5.54
N TYR A 100 -0.37 -11.16 -5.13
CA TYR A 100 0.45 -11.33 -3.93
C TYR A 100 1.73 -10.50 -3.97
N LYS A 101 2.48 -10.60 -5.08
CA LYS A 101 3.67 -9.78 -5.29
C LYS A 101 3.36 -8.29 -5.19
N SER A 102 2.30 -7.81 -5.86
CA SER A 102 1.91 -6.41 -5.78
C SER A 102 1.56 -5.96 -4.37
N VAL A 103 0.82 -6.77 -3.59
CA VAL A 103 0.48 -6.41 -2.21
C VAL A 103 1.73 -6.35 -1.30
N LEU A 104 2.70 -7.24 -1.50
CA LEU A 104 3.99 -7.16 -0.80
C LEU A 104 4.73 -5.85 -1.12
N GLU A 105 4.82 -5.50 -2.40
CA GLU A 105 5.46 -4.26 -2.85
C GLU A 105 4.76 -3.02 -2.27
N TRP A 106 3.42 -3.02 -2.24
CA TRP A 106 2.63 -1.92 -1.68
C TRP A 106 2.87 -1.74 -0.18
N GLU A 107 2.89 -2.84 0.58
CA GLU A 107 3.10 -2.75 2.03
C GLU A 107 4.53 -2.33 2.36
N ILE A 108 5.53 -2.88 1.66
CA ILE A 108 6.93 -2.47 1.81
C ILE A 108 7.07 -0.97 1.54
N LYS A 109 6.46 -0.47 0.45
CA LYS A 109 6.52 0.95 0.10
C LYS A 109 5.79 1.82 1.12
N ARG A 110 4.65 1.35 1.64
CA ARG A 110 3.90 2.03 2.70
C ARG A 110 4.76 2.18 3.96
N ARG A 111 5.44 1.13 4.41
CA ARG A 111 6.34 1.16 5.57
C ARG A 111 7.51 2.11 5.36
N GLU A 112 8.11 2.10 4.17
CA GLU A 112 9.17 3.05 3.80
C GLU A 112 8.73 4.50 4.00
N ILE A 113 7.53 4.86 3.50
CA ILE A 113 6.97 6.20 3.67
C ILE A 113 6.67 6.48 5.15
N TYR A 114 6.01 5.56 5.85
CA TYR A 114 5.65 5.71 7.25
C TYR A 114 6.87 6.02 8.13
N TYR A 115 7.94 5.24 8.00
CA TYR A 115 9.16 5.43 8.79
C TYR A 115 9.88 6.74 8.46
N LYS A 116 9.95 7.11 7.17
CA LYS A 116 10.52 8.40 6.73
C LYS A 116 9.78 9.59 7.34
N THR A 117 8.45 9.51 7.40
CA THR A 117 7.60 10.60 7.87
C THR A 117 7.56 10.69 9.41
N HIS A 118 7.68 9.58 10.13
CA HIS A 118 7.53 9.54 11.59
C HIS A 118 8.84 9.45 12.39
N GLN A 119 10.01 9.53 11.72
CA GLN A 119 11.34 9.53 12.35
C GLN A 119 11.60 8.40 13.37
N GLU A 120 10.93 7.26 13.20
CA GLU A 120 11.29 6.05 13.96
C GLU A 120 12.67 5.59 13.47
N SER A 121 13.58 5.28 14.41
CA SER A 121 14.96 4.87 14.11
C SER A 121 14.94 3.63 13.21
N VAL A 122 15.07 3.85 11.91
CA VAL A 122 15.03 2.80 10.89
C VAL A 122 16.19 1.85 11.15
N ASN A 123 15.94 0.55 11.10
CA ASN A 123 17.01 -0.41 10.86
C ASN A 123 17.40 -0.28 9.38
N THR A 124 18.15 0.79 9.06
CA THR A 124 18.43 1.32 7.71
C THR A 124 18.94 0.25 6.75
N SER A 125 19.58 -0.78 7.29
CA SER A 125 20.11 -1.92 6.56
C SER A 125 19.06 -2.69 5.73
N ILE A 126 17.82 -2.85 6.21
CA ILE A 126 16.80 -3.65 5.50
C ILE A 126 16.22 -2.86 4.33
N PHE A 127 15.95 -1.56 4.52
CA PHE A 127 15.40 -0.70 3.46
C PHE A 127 16.44 -0.33 2.41
N GLU A 128 17.72 -0.15 2.77
CA GLU A 128 18.79 0.00 1.77
C GLU A 128 18.94 -1.25 0.90
N THR A 129 18.75 -2.43 1.49
CA THR A 129 18.74 -3.70 0.74
C THR A 129 17.55 -3.75 -0.22
N LEU A 130 16.37 -3.32 0.23
CA LEU A 130 15.17 -3.22 -0.61
C LEU A 130 15.33 -2.22 -1.74
N ILE A 131 15.87 -1.01 -1.49
CA ILE A 131 16.09 0.02 -2.53
C ILE A 131 17.05 -0.50 -3.62
N LYS A 132 18.07 -1.28 -3.25
CA LYS A 132 18.98 -1.92 -4.21
C LYS A 132 18.33 -3.02 -5.06
N MET A 133 17.19 -3.58 -4.64
CA MET A 133 16.48 -4.60 -5.41
C MET A 133 15.57 -4.00 -6.50
N PHE A 134 15.27 -2.70 -6.42
CA PHE A 134 14.35 -2.01 -7.35
C PHE A 134 15.03 -0.98 -8.28
N ASN A 135 16.33 -0.73 -8.11
CA ASN A 135 17.18 0.05 -9.02
C ASN A 135 18.08 -0.88 -9.84
#